data_AF-B9RLG1-F1
#
_entry.id   AF-B9RLG1-F1
#
_cell.length_a   1.000
_cell.length_b   1.000
_cell.length_c   1.000
_cell.angle_alpha   90.00
_cell.angle_beta   90.00
_cell.angle_gamma   90.00
#
_symmetry.space_group_name_H-M   'P 1'
#
loop_
_entity.id
_entity.type
_entity.pdbx_description
1 polymer ?
#
loop_
_entity_poly.entity_id
_entity_poly.type
_entity_poly.pdbx_seq_one_letter_code
_entity_poly.pdbx_strand_id
1 'polypeptide(L)'
;MSKATVRKQVLEKKSIFTNEKERTTSNQLGFFSKNLKKVYPIGLHRSNSSLSLSSVSLSLSENSNDSSLTDYSNTPLDQKISLALRLITPLERREVPALSRNVQQQQQQQQQQSQESNGGEIRRCNWITKNSDKVYVAFHDECWGVPVYDDNQLFELLALSGMLMDYNWTEILKRKQLFREAFAGFDPNIVANMGEKEILDIASNKAIMLADSRVRCIVDNAKCIAKIAREFGSFSSFMWGHVNYKPTINKYKYPRNVPLRTPKAEAISKDLLKRGFRFVGPVIVYSFMQAAGLTIDHLVDCFRHGECVGLAERPWRHI
;
A
#
# COMPACT_ATOMS: atom_id res chain seq x y z
N MET A 1 66.85 -59.09 5.24
CA MET A 1 66.04 -58.67 6.42
C MET A 1 64.56 -58.93 6.11
N SER A 2 63.72 -59.09 7.14
CA SER A 2 62.26 -59.42 7.15
C SER A 2 61.47 -59.37 5.82
N LYS A 3 60.90 -60.51 5.39
CA LYS A 3 59.48 -60.96 5.60
C LYS A 3 58.42 -60.14 4.83
N ALA A 4 57.36 -60.66 4.23
CA ALA A 4 56.91 -62.00 3.80
C ALA A 4 55.43 -61.83 3.37
N THR A 5 55.10 -62.19 2.13
CA THR A 5 53.97 -63.08 1.72
C THR A 5 52.52 -62.69 2.14
N VAL A 6 51.48 -62.68 1.27
CA VAL A 6 50.69 -63.85 0.78
C VAL A 6 49.57 -63.36 -0.19
N ARG A 7 49.51 -63.96 -1.42
CA ARG A 7 48.37 -64.57 -2.19
C ARG A 7 46.90 -64.09 -1.97
N LYS A 8 45.92 -64.26 -2.87
CA LYS A 8 45.67 -64.82 -4.25
C LYS A 8 44.26 -64.27 -4.67
N GLN A 9 43.86 -64.02 -5.93
CA GLN A 9 43.45 -64.99 -7.01
C GLN A 9 42.34 -66.00 -6.58
N VAL A 10 41.30 -66.40 -7.35
CA VAL A 10 40.83 -66.06 -8.73
C VAL A 10 39.51 -66.85 -9.08
N LEU A 11 38.79 -66.52 -10.19
CA LEU A 11 37.71 -67.30 -10.91
C LEU A 11 36.38 -67.65 -10.13
N GLU A 12 35.22 -68.03 -10.71
CA GLU A 12 34.50 -67.82 -12.02
C GLU A 12 33.09 -68.53 -11.99
N LYS A 13 32.30 -68.39 -13.09
CA LYS A 13 31.23 -69.29 -13.63
C LYS A 13 29.75 -69.25 -13.14
N LYS A 14 28.94 -68.56 -13.94
CA LYS A 14 27.78 -69.01 -14.80
C LYS A 14 26.80 -70.15 -14.36
N SER A 15 25.51 -69.78 -14.47
CA SER A 15 24.38 -70.46 -15.18
C SER A 15 23.55 -71.57 -14.50
N ILE A 16 22.39 -71.92 -15.14
CA ILE A 16 21.39 -73.00 -14.85
C ILE A 16 20.24 -72.55 -13.89
N PHE A 17 18.92 -72.78 -14.10
CA PHE A 17 18.04 -73.10 -15.27
C PHE A 17 16.53 -72.98 -14.85
N THR A 18 15.58 -72.92 -15.81
CA THR A 18 14.12 -73.27 -15.72
C THR A 18 13.15 -72.56 -14.73
N ASN A 19 11.82 -72.76 -14.84
CA ASN A 19 10.80 -72.22 -15.78
C ASN A 19 9.38 -72.68 -15.31
N GLU A 20 8.30 -71.97 -15.67
CA GLU A 20 6.85 -72.28 -15.40
C GLU A 20 6.43 -72.31 -13.89
N LYS A 21 5.21 -72.02 -13.42
CA LYS A 21 3.86 -71.64 -13.97
C LYS A 21 3.03 -71.07 -12.77
N GLU A 22 1.84 -70.44 -12.81
CA GLU A 22 0.86 -69.98 -13.84
C GLU A 22 -0.06 -68.89 -13.20
N ARG A 23 -1.02 -68.32 -13.96
CA ARG A 23 -2.16 -67.46 -13.56
C ARG A 23 -1.85 -66.03 -13.07
N THR A 24 -2.50 -64.96 -13.56
CA THR A 24 -3.57 -64.85 -14.58
C THR A 24 -3.58 -63.47 -15.25
N THR A 25 -3.91 -63.45 -16.55
CA THR A 25 -4.48 -62.34 -17.34
C THR A 25 -3.79 -60.96 -17.33
N SER A 26 -3.09 -60.72 -18.44
CA SER A 26 -3.01 -59.44 -19.18
C SER A 26 -4.36 -58.69 -19.25
N ASN A 27 -4.42 -57.36 -19.41
CA ASN A 27 -4.00 -56.69 -20.64
C ASN A 27 -3.85 -55.16 -20.53
N GLN A 28 -3.16 -54.58 -21.51
CA GLN A 28 -3.04 -53.14 -21.72
C GLN A 28 -4.33 -52.51 -22.25
N LEU A 29 -4.62 -51.28 -21.83
CA LEU A 29 -5.00 -50.10 -22.64
C LEU A 29 -4.97 -48.90 -21.65
N GLY A 30 -4.63 -47.66 -22.00
CA GLY A 30 -4.79 -47.02 -23.29
C GLY A 30 -6.10 -46.21 -23.29
N PHE A 31 -5.97 -44.89 -23.24
CA PHE A 31 -7.02 -43.86 -23.45
C PHE A 31 -7.97 -43.47 -22.30
N PHE A 32 -8.33 -42.18 -22.32
CA PHE A 32 -9.26 -41.42 -21.44
C PHE A 32 -8.79 -41.20 -19.98
N SER A 33 -9.05 -40.05 -19.33
CA SER A 33 -10.09 -39.04 -19.58
C SER A 33 -9.62 -37.58 -19.51
N LYS A 34 -10.23 -36.75 -20.38
CA LYS A 34 -10.41 -35.31 -20.12
C LYS A 34 -11.40 -35.16 -18.96
N ASN A 35 -11.06 -34.44 -17.90
CA ASN A 35 -11.96 -33.68 -16.98
C ASN A 35 -11.23 -33.36 -15.65
N LEU A 36 -10.61 -32.18 -15.53
CA LEU A 36 -10.36 -31.58 -14.23
C LEU A 36 -11.34 -30.42 -14.01
N LYS A 37 -12.58 -30.79 -13.71
CA LYS A 37 -13.58 -29.88 -13.16
C LYS A 37 -13.21 -29.57 -11.70
N LYS A 38 -12.84 -28.32 -11.45
CA LYS A 38 -13.44 -27.46 -10.42
C LYS A 38 -13.99 -28.18 -9.16
N VAL A 39 -13.17 -28.34 -8.12
CA VAL A 39 -13.62 -28.35 -6.71
C VAL A 39 -12.58 -27.66 -5.82
N TYR A 40 -12.93 -26.48 -5.28
CA TYR A 40 -12.42 -26.02 -3.98
C TYR A 40 -13.48 -26.43 -2.94
N PRO A 41 -13.16 -27.22 -1.91
CA PRO A 41 -14.10 -27.56 -0.85
C PRO A 41 -13.81 -26.76 0.42
N ILE A 42 -14.59 -25.71 0.68
CA ILE A 42 -14.87 -25.27 2.05
C ILE A 42 -16.37 -25.08 2.14
N GLY A 43 -17.03 -25.92 2.95
CA GLY A 43 -18.47 -25.84 3.18
C GLY A 43 -18.80 -24.62 4.03
N LEU A 44 -19.66 -23.73 3.52
CA LEU A 44 -20.31 -22.72 4.35
C LEU A 44 -21.31 -23.40 5.28
N HIS A 45 -21.03 -23.40 6.57
CA HIS A 45 -22.08 -23.66 7.57
C HIS A 45 -23.01 -22.45 7.60
N ARG A 46 -24.30 -22.70 7.42
CA ARG A 46 -25.30 -21.66 7.14
C ARG A 46 -25.80 -21.02 8.44
N SER A 47 -25.19 -19.90 8.83
CA SER A 47 -25.65 -19.05 9.93
C SER A 47 -26.31 -17.80 9.37
N ASN A 48 -27.60 -17.58 9.66
CA ASN A 48 -28.35 -16.45 9.15
C ASN A 48 -27.96 -15.14 9.86
N SER A 49 -27.10 -14.34 9.23
CA SER A 49 -27.01 -12.90 9.46
C SER A 49 -26.56 -12.20 8.17
N SER A 50 -27.33 -11.21 7.73
CA SER A 50 -27.05 -10.47 6.49
C SER A 50 -26.00 -9.38 6.75
N LEU A 51 -24.75 -9.63 6.38
CA LEU A 51 -23.69 -8.62 6.37
C LEU A 51 -23.17 -8.38 4.95
N SER A 52 -23.16 -7.11 4.56
CA SER A 52 -22.88 -6.63 3.21
C SER A 52 -21.38 -6.64 2.87
N LEU A 53 -21.05 -6.79 1.59
CA LEU A 53 -19.68 -6.79 1.04
C LEU A 53 -19.05 -5.37 0.96
N SER A 54 -19.36 -4.50 1.90
CA SER A 54 -18.95 -3.08 1.90
C SER A 54 -17.67 -2.78 2.70
N SER A 55 -17.06 -3.77 3.35
CA SER A 55 -16.00 -3.55 4.36
C SER A 55 -14.57 -3.34 3.84
N VAL A 56 -14.34 -3.27 2.52
CA VAL A 56 -12.99 -3.12 1.93
C VAL A 56 -12.84 -1.79 1.17
N SER A 57 -13.65 -0.79 1.50
CA SER A 57 -13.63 0.52 0.83
C SER A 57 -14.15 1.64 1.73
N LEU A 58 -13.37 2.72 1.81
CA LEU A 58 -13.73 4.06 2.29
C LEU A 58 -14.07 4.19 3.80
N SER A 59 -13.06 4.59 4.57
CA SER A 59 -13.24 5.33 5.82
C SER A 59 -13.75 6.76 5.53
N LEU A 60 -14.99 6.88 5.07
CA LEU A 60 -15.71 8.16 5.04
C LEU A 60 -16.26 8.43 6.44
N SER A 61 -15.72 9.45 7.10
CA SER A 61 -16.16 9.88 8.42
C SER A 61 -17.43 10.72 8.32
N GLU A 62 -18.60 10.09 8.41
CA GLU A 62 -19.84 10.76 8.79
C GLU A 62 -20.24 10.33 10.20
N ASN A 63 -20.36 11.31 11.09
CA ASN A 63 -21.10 11.20 12.35
C ASN A 63 -21.43 12.62 12.81
N SER A 64 -22.68 13.04 12.62
CA SER A 64 -23.17 14.35 13.05
C SER A 64 -24.65 14.28 13.44
N ASN A 65 -24.87 14.29 14.75
CA ASN A 65 -26.03 14.84 15.46
C ASN A 65 -25.40 15.78 16.53
N ASP A 66 -25.94 16.92 16.95
CA ASP A 66 -27.31 17.44 16.80
C ASP A 66 -27.33 19.01 16.80
N SER A 67 -28.38 19.56 16.18
CA SER A 67 -29.03 20.88 16.33
C SER A 67 -28.34 22.08 17.01
N SER A 68 -28.37 23.24 16.33
CA SER A 68 -29.35 24.31 16.67
C SER A 68 -29.43 25.49 15.67
N LEU A 69 -30.67 25.81 15.28
CA LEU A 69 -31.26 27.13 14.99
C LEU A 69 -30.69 28.04 13.86
N THR A 70 -31.49 28.12 12.77
CA THR A 70 -32.09 29.35 12.14
C THR A 70 -31.27 30.67 12.12
N ASP A 71 -31.22 31.46 11.05
CA ASP A 71 -32.41 31.85 10.26
C ASP A 71 -32.16 32.56 8.90
N TYR A 72 -33.25 32.71 8.15
CA TYR A 72 -33.55 33.58 6.98
C TYR A 72 -32.73 33.54 5.66
N SER A 73 -33.48 33.26 4.60
CA SER A 73 -33.11 33.32 3.18
C SER A 73 -33.37 34.69 2.55
N ASN A 74 -32.43 35.17 1.72
CA ASN A 74 -32.59 36.41 0.95
C ASN A 74 -33.74 36.31 -0.07
N THR A 75 -34.69 37.25 -0.03
CA THR A 75 -35.75 37.37 -1.04
C THR A 75 -35.46 38.51 -2.04
N PRO A 76 -36.06 38.51 -3.25
CA PRO A 76 -35.82 39.56 -4.25
C PRO A 76 -36.35 40.97 -3.88
N LEU A 77 -36.92 41.14 -2.68
CA LEU A 77 -37.46 42.41 -2.21
C LEU A 77 -36.39 43.30 -1.53
N ASP A 78 -35.47 42.70 -0.76
CA ASP A 78 -34.43 43.42 -0.02
C ASP A 78 -33.43 44.14 -0.93
N GLN A 79 -33.14 43.57 -2.10
CA GLN A 79 -32.30 44.21 -3.12
C GLN A 79 -32.94 45.51 -3.67
N LYS A 80 -34.27 45.60 -3.72
CA LYS A 80 -34.98 46.80 -4.18
C LYS A 80 -34.99 47.89 -3.10
N ILE A 81 -35.06 47.51 -1.82
CA ILE A 81 -34.99 48.44 -0.68
C ILE A 81 -33.58 49.07 -0.60
N SER A 82 -32.53 48.29 -0.79
CA SER A 82 -31.14 48.80 -0.82
C SER A 82 -30.88 49.82 -1.93
N LEU A 83 -31.49 49.62 -3.12
CA LEU A 83 -31.40 50.57 -4.23
C LEU A 83 -32.20 51.86 -3.99
N ALA A 84 -33.37 51.77 -3.37
CA ALA A 84 -34.18 52.94 -3.03
C ALA A 84 -33.48 53.89 -2.04
N LEU A 85 -32.77 53.34 -1.05
CA LEU A 85 -32.05 54.13 -0.04
C LEU A 85 -30.87 54.95 -0.62
N ARG A 86 -30.30 54.54 -1.77
CA ARG A 86 -29.26 55.33 -2.47
C ARG A 86 -29.78 56.54 -3.24
N LEU A 87 -31.10 56.65 -3.42
CA LEU A 87 -31.73 57.73 -4.20
C LEU A 87 -32.23 58.91 -3.33
N ILE A 88 -32.08 58.82 -2.00
CA ILE A 88 -32.66 59.77 -1.04
C ILE A 88 -31.59 60.60 -0.29
N THR A 89 -30.30 60.24 -0.40
CA THR A 89 -29.20 61.01 0.22
C THR A 89 -28.84 62.27 -0.59
N PRO A 90 -28.83 63.48 0.01
CA PRO A 90 -28.53 64.73 -0.70
C PRO A 90 -27.10 64.81 -1.25
N LEU A 91 -26.98 65.44 -2.42
CA LEU A 91 -25.73 65.58 -3.16
C LEU A 91 -25.00 66.88 -2.76
N GLU A 92 -24.21 66.88 -1.68
CA GLU A 92 -23.35 68.03 -1.36
C GLU A 92 -22.19 68.16 -2.36
N ARG A 93 -22.18 69.30 -3.07
CA ARG A 93 -21.11 69.71 -3.99
C ARG A 93 -20.11 70.56 -3.22
N ARG A 94 -18.86 70.13 -3.11
CA ARG A 94 -17.78 70.93 -2.52
C ARG A 94 -16.51 70.86 -3.36
N GLU A 95 -15.86 72.03 -3.49
CA GLU A 95 -14.81 72.29 -4.47
C GLU A 95 -13.43 71.77 -4.04
N VAL A 96 -12.50 71.71 -5.00
CA VAL A 96 -11.15 71.16 -4.83
C VAL A 96 -10.12 72.28 -4.64
N PRO A 97 -9.37 72.30 -3.52
CA PRO A 97 -8.07 72.95 -3.46
C PRO A 97 -6.97 71.92 -3.75
N ALA A 98 -6.19 72.16 -4.80
CA ALA A 98 -5.00 71.37 -5.07
C ALA A 98 -3.85 71.80 -4.16
N LEU A 99 -3.37 70.90 -3.27
CA LEU A 99 -2.03 70.88 -2.67
C LEU A 99 -1.83 69.56 -1.89
N SER A 100 -0.58 69.16 -1.65
CA SER A 100 -0.17 67.96 -0.88
C SER A 100 -0.44 66.57 -1.48
N ARG A 101 0.10 66.29 -2.68
CA ARG A 101 0.11 64.93 -3.28
C ARG A 101 1.16 63.95 -2.75
N ASN A 102 2.10 64.38 -1.88
CA ASN A 102 3.36 63.65 -1.64
C ASN A 102 3.53 63.00 -0.25
N VAL A 103 2.46 62.84 0.55
CA VAL A 103 2.55 62.16 1.88
C VAL A 103 1.68 60.89 1.97
N GLN A 104 0.58 60.79 1.23
CA GLN A 104 -0.29 59.60 1.27
C GLN A 104 0.21 58.41 0.41
N GLN A 105 1.11 58.63 -0.56
CA GLN A 105 1.65 57.52 -1.38
C GLN A 105 2.61 56.59 -0.62
N GLN A 106 3.29 57.05 0.45
CA GLN A 106 4.20 56.18 1.22
C GLN A 106 3.48 55.28 2.23
N GLN A 107 2.30 55.65 2.74
CA GLN A 107 1.53 54.77 3.63
C GLN A 107 0.70 53.71 2.88
N GLN A 108 0.27 53.97 1.65
CA GLN A 108 -0.41 52.96 0.83
C GLN A 108 0.54 51.85 0.31
N GLN A 109 1.83 52.16 0.09
CA GLN A 109 2.81 51.15 -0.32
C GLN A 109 3.20 50.17 0.82
N GLN A 110 3.15 50.59 2.09
CA GLN A 110 3.38 49.68 3.23
C GLN A 110 2.18 48.77 3.56
N GLN A 111 0.96 49.09 3.10
CA GLN A 111 -0.21 48.21 3.25
C GLN A 111 -0.42 47.24 2.09
N GLN A 112 0.24 47.45 0.93
CA GLN A 112 0.20 46.50 -0.19
C GLN A 112 1.30 45.42 -0.12
N GLN A 113 2.37 45.62 0.65
CA GLN A 113 3.42 44.59 0.85
C GLN A 113 3.15 43.60 2.00
N SER A 114 2.05 43.78 2.75
CA SER A 114 1.64 42.89 3.84
C SER A 114 0.58 41.85 3.44
N GLN A 115 0.31 41.67 2.14
CA GLN A 115 -0.62 40.66 1.61
C GLN A 115 -0.01 39.67 0.60
N GLU A 116 1.32 39.63 0.46
CA GLU A 116 2.04 38.59 -0.32
C GLU A 116 2.65 37.48 0.56
N SER A 117 2.00 37.15 1.68
CA SER A 117 2.27 35.94 2.46
C SER A 117 1.01 35.10 2.70
N ASN A 118 0.07 35.11 1.76
CA ASN A 118 -0.98 34.10 1.70
C ASN A 118 -0.36 32.76 1.25
N GLY A 119 0.28 32.07 2.20
CA GLY A 119 0.94 30.78 1.97
C GLY A 119 -0.04 29.80 1.36
N GLY A 120 0.16 29.47 0.07
CA GLY A 120 -0.83 28.76 -0.73
C GLY A 120 -1.29 27.47 -0.06
N GLU A 121 -2.61 27.31 0.12
CA GLU A 121 -3.20 26.16 0.80
C GLU A 121 -2.70 24.86 0.15
N ILE A 122 -1.92 24.08 0.90
CA ILE A 122 -1.26 22.86 0.41
C ILE A 122 -2.34 21.86 0.01
N ARG A 123 -2.57 21.70 -1.30
CA ARG A 123 -3.49 20.71 -1.85
C ARG A 123 -2.90 19.32 -1.72
N ARG A 124 -3.65 18.43 -1.07
CA ARG A 124 -3.35 17.01 -0.92
C ARG A 124 -4.35 16.18 -1.72
N CYS A 125 -4.06 14.91 -1.94
CA CYS A 125 -5.02 13.99 -2.52
C CYS A 125 -6.27 13.86 -1.65
N ASN A 126 -7.46 13.69 -2.24
CA ASN A 126 -8.75 13.76 -1.51
C ASN A 126 -8.95 12.72 -0.40
N TRP A 127 -8.13 11.67 -0.33
CA TRP A 127 -8.13 10.73 0.81
C TRP A 127 -7.45 11.29 2.07
N ILE A 128 -6.82 12.47 1.98
CA ILE A 128 -6.44 13.30 3.12
C ILE A 128 -7.45 14.45 3.25
N THR A 129 -8.24 14.40 4.31
CA THR A 129 -9.27 15.39 4.64
C THR A 129 -8.79 16.35 5.74
N LYS A 130 -9.50 17.47 5.95
CA LYS A 130 -9.19 18.40 7.06
C LYS A 130 -9.26 17.77 8.46
N ASN A 131 -9.97 16.64 8.59
CA ASN A 131 -10.14 15.89 9.83
C ASN A 131 -9.26 14.63 9.89
N SER A 132 -8.35 14.42 8.92
CA SER A 132 -7.45 13.26 8.93
C SER A 132 -6.42 13.34 10.06
N ASP A 133 -6.21 12.20 10.71
CA ASP A 133 -5.20 12.03 11.76
C ASP A 133 -3.80 12.45 11.28
N LYS A 134 -3.06 13.18 12.12
CA LYS A 134 -1.73 13.74 11.77
C LYS A 134 -0.75 12.70 11.24
N VAL A 135 -0.79 11.46 11.77
CA VAL A 135 0.08 10.37 11.30
C VAL A 135 -0.22 9.91 9.87
N TYR A 136 -1.48 10.02 9.42
CA TYR A 136 -1.86 9.67 8.06
C TYR A 136 -1.56 10.81 7.08
N VAL A 137 -1.69 12.07 7.52
CA VAL A 137 -1.20 13.24 6.79
C VAL A 137 0.32 13.15 6.58
N ALA A 138 1.09 12.90 7.63
CA ALA A 138 2.55 12.73 7.53
C ALA A 138 2.94 11.56 6.61
N PHE A 139 2.25 10.42 6.71
CA PHE A 139 2.49 9.31 5.79
C PHE A 139 2.23 9.66 4.32
N HIS A 140 1.17 10.41 4.00
CA HIS A 140 0.92 10.90 2.64
C HIS A 140 1.99 11.91 2.19
N ASP A 141 2.40 12.80 3.08
CA ASP A 141 3.30 13.92 2.77
C ASP A 141 4.78 13.50 2.68
N GLU A 142 5.20 12.46 3.41
CA GLU A 142 6.62 12.10 3.57
C GLU A 142 6.97 10.72 3.01
N CYS A 143 6.02 9.77 2.96
CA CYS A 143 6.29 8.38 2.60
C CYS A 143 5.57 7.91 1.32
N TRP A 144 4.27 8.18 1.20
CA TRP A 144 3.44 7.53 0.19
C TRP A 144 3.76 8.05 -1.22
N GLY A 145 3.99 7.11 -2.15
CA GLY A 145 4.44 7.42 -3.51
C GLY A 145 5.91 7.84 -3.61
N VAL A 146 6.69 7.83 -2.53
CA VAL A 146 8.14 8.04 -2.58
C VAL A 146 8.82 6.71 -2.93
N PRO A 147 9.70 6.64 -3.95
CA PRO A 147 10.39 5.39 -4.32
C PRO A 147 11.27 4.85 -3.18
N VAL A 148 10.96 3.64 -2.71
CA VAL A 148 11.71 2.93 -1.67
C VAL A 148 12.60 1.83 -2.28
N TYR A 149 13.87 1.79 -1.89
CA TYR A 149 14.86 0.83 -2.42
C TYR A 149 15.45 -0.13 -1.37
N ASP A 150 15.19 0.11 -0.09
CA ASP A 150 15.68 -0.70 1.03
C ASP A 150 14.77 -1.93 1.27
N ASP A 151 15.39 -3.10 1.43
CA ASP A 151 14.67 -4.38 1.56
C ASP A 151 13.79 -4.43 2.83
N ASN A 152 14.28 -3.89 3.95
CA ASN A 152 13.56 -3.91 5.22
C ASN A 152 12.34 -2.98 5.16
N GLN A 153 12.48 -1.77 4.61
CA GLN A 153 11.36 -0.86 4.38
C GLN A 153 10.35 -1.40 3.35
N LEU A 154 10.79 -2.09 2.29
CA LEU A 154 9.88 -2.76 1.36
C LEU A 154 9.13 -3.92 2.01
N PHE A 155 9.79 -4.70 2.88
CA PHE A 155 9.13 -5.75 3.65
C PHE A 155 8.12 -5.16 4.64
N GLU A 156 8.50 -4.11 5.39
CA GLU A 156 7.59 -3.35 6.26
C GLU A 156 6.36 -2.89 5.48
N LEU A 157 6.53 -2.16 4.37
CA LEU A 157 5.41 -1.64 3.58
C LEU A 157 4.51 -2.76 3.03
N LEU A 158 5.06 -3.92 2.65
CA LEU A 158 4.27 -5.07 2.23
C LEU A 158 3.46 -5.67 3.40
N ALA A 159 4.08 -5.80 4.57
CA ALA A 159 3.43 -6.31 5.78
C ALA A 159 2.30 -5.37 6.24
N LEU A 160 2.57 -4.06 6.34
CA LEU A 160 1.58 -3.04 6.69
C LEU A 160 0.44 -2.97 5.65
N SER A 161 0.75 -3.06 4.35
CA SER A 161 -0.29 -3.15 3.30
C SER A 161 -1.15 -4.40 3.47
N GLY A 162 -0.56 -5.54 3.88
CA GLY A 162 -1.30 -6.75 4.20
C GLY A 162 -2.31 -6.58 5.33
N MET A 163 -1.99 -5.76 6.34
CA MET A 163 -2.88 -5.44 7.47
C MET A 163 -4.11 -4.61 7.07
N LEU A 164 -4.19 -4.09 5.82
CA LEU A 164 -5.38 -3.39 5.32
C LEU A 164 -6.65 -4.25 5.21
N MET A 165 -6.55 -5.58 5.38
CA MET A 165 -7.74 -6.43 5.53
C MET A 165 -8.30 -6.43 6.95
N ASP A 166 -7.50 -5.99 7.93
CA ASP A 166 -7.83 -6.05 9.36
C ASP A 166 -8.10 -4.63 9.92
N TYR A 167 -7.43 -3.60 9.37
CA TYR A 167 -7.39 -2.22 9.88
C TYR A 167 -7.28 -1.19 8.75
N ASN A 168 -7.64 0.07 9.03
CA ASN A 168 -7.35 1.18 8.10
C ASN A 168 -5.93 1.74 8.27
N TRP A 169 -5.44 2.53 7.29
CA TRP A 169 -4.09 3.10 7.33
C TRP A 169 -3.78 3.89 8.61
N THR A 170 -4.72 4.67 9.14
CA THR A 170 -4.52 5.44 10.38
C THR A 170 -4.26 4.53 11.57
N GLU A 171 -5.03 3.46 11.73
CA GLU A 171 -4.87 2.48 12.82
C GLU A 171 -3.55 1.69 12.71
N ILE A 172 -3.10 1.41 11.47
CA ILE A 172 -1.83 0.75 11.18
C ILE A 172 -0.68 1.70 11.51
N LEU A 173 -0.74 2.95 11.05
CA LEU A 173 0.30 3.96 11.25
C LEU A 173 0.47 4.36 12.71
N LYS A 174 -0.62 4.45 13.49
CA LYS A 174 -0.57 4.66 14.95
C LYS A 174 0.20 3.54 15.69
N ARG A 175 0.25 2.32 15.13
CA ARG A 175 0.96 1.16 15.69
C ARG A 175 2.27 0.83 14.96
N LYS A 176 2.67 1.60 13.94
CA LYS A 176 3.85 1.34 13.09
C LYS A 176 5.11 1.03 13.90
N GLN A 177 5.38 1.81 14.94
CA GLN A 177 6.57 1.62 15.78
C GLN A 177 6.50 0.32 16.60
N LEU A 178 5.33 -0.04 17.14
CA LEU A 178 5.13 -1.32 17.83
C LEU A 178 5.31 -2.51 16.87
N PHE A 179 4.86 -2.40 15.62
CA PHE A 179 5.12 -3.43 14.61
C PHE A 179 6.61 -3.55 14.27
N ARG A 180 7.33 -2.42 14.14
CA ARG A 180 8.79 -2.43 13.93
C ARG A 180 9.53 -3.12 15.08
N GLU A 181 9.16 -2.83 16.32
CA GLU A 181 9.75 -3.48 17.49
C GLU A 181 9.45 -4.99 17.53
N ALA A 182 8.19 -5.37 17.31
CA ALA A 182 7.74 -6.76 17.30
C ALA A 182 8.38 -7.60 16.18
N PHE A 183 8.62 -7.00 15.01
CA PHE A 183 9.22 -7.67 13.85
C PHE A 183 10.68 -7.26 13.61
N ALA A 184 11.42 -6.89 14.67
CA ALA A 184 12.86 -6.64 14.63
C ALA A 184 13.33 -5.72 13.47
N GLY A 185 12.66 -4.58 13.32
CA GLY A 185 12.92 -3.60 12.26
C GLY A 185 12.48 -4.04 10.85
N PHE A 186 11.72 -5.13 10.74
CA PHE A 186 11.44 -5.85 9.50
C PHE A 186 12.71 -6.30 8.76
N ASP A 187 13.73 -6.78 9.47
CA ASP A 187 14.82 -7.54 8.85
C ASP A 187 14.29 -8.94 8.41
N PRO A 188 14.28 -9.26 7.10
CA PRO A 188 13.75 -10.54 6.62
C PRO A 188 14.50 -11.76 7.16
N ASN A 189 15.79 -11.65 7.49
CA ASN A 189 16.58 -12.76 8.02
C ASN A 189 16.28 -13.01 9.49
N ILE A 190 16.07 -11.96 10.29
CA ILE A 190 15.67 -12.12 11.70
C ILE A 190 14.23 -12.67 11.75
N VAL A 191 13.30 -12.03 11.04
CA VAL A 191 11.87 -12.39 11.07
C VAL A 191 11.62 -13.79 10.48
N ALA A 192 12.40 -14.24 9.48
CA ALA A 192 12.28 -15.59 8.93
C ALA A 192 12.62 -16.70 9.94
N ASN A 193 13.46 -16.40 10.94
CA ASN A 193 13.93 -17.34 11.96
C ASN A 193 13.09 -17.33 13.25
N MET A 194 12.08 -16.46 13.36
CA MET A 194 11.21 -16.40 14.55
C MET A 194 10.49 -17.73 14.80
N GLY A 195 10.62 -18.21 16.04
CA GLY A 195 10.04 -19.47 16.50
C GLY A 195 8.60 -19.35 16.98
N GLU A 196 7.96 -20.50 17.23
CA GLU A 196 6.57 -20.58 17.72
C GLU A 196 6.33 -19.74 18.99
N LYS A 197 7.32 -19.69 19.91
CA LYS A 197 7.21 -18.88 21.12
C LYS A 197 7.07 -17.39 20.79
N GLU A 198 7.96 -16.84 19.98
CA GLU A 198 7.95 -15.42 19.60
C GLU A 198 6.68 -15.05 18.84
N ILE A 199 6.21 -15.94 17.95
CA ILE A 199 4.94 -15.78 17.23
C ILE A 199 3.76 -15.67 18.21
N LEU A 200 3.69 -16.55 19.21
CA LEU A 200 2.64 -16.54 20.22
C LEU A 200 2.75 -15.33 21.17
N ASP A 201 3.97 -14.92 21.54
CA ASP A 201 4.22 -13.74 22.37
C ASP A 201 3.75 -12.45 21.65
N ILE A 202 4.05 -12.31 20.34
CA ILE A 202 3.56 -11.20 19.50
C ILE A 202 2.04 -11.25 19.35
N ALA A 203 1.46 -12.42 19.03
CA ALA A 203 0.02 -12.58 18.83
C ALA A 203 -0.81 -12.33 20.11
N SER A 204 -0.23 -12.59 21.29
CA SER A 204 -0.85 -12.36 22.59
C SER A 204 -0.76 -10.90 23.06
N ASN A 205 0.04 -10.07 22.38
CA ASN A 205 0.28 -8.67 22.78
C ASN A 205 -0.91 -7.76 22.42
N LYS A 206 -1.66 -7.36 23.45
CA LYS A 206 -2.83 -6.48 23.35
C LYS A 206 -2.54 -5.05 22.84
N ALA A 207 -1.29 -4.58 22.85
CA ALA A 207 -0.93 -3.28 22.27
C ALA A 207 -0.71 -3.38 20.75
N ILE A 208 -0.23 -4.53 20.28
CA ILE A 208 -0.03 -4.80 18.85
C ILE A 208 -1.39 -5.05 18.18
N MET A 209 -2.27 -5.82 18.84
CA MET A 209 -3.58 -6.24 18.32
C MET A 209 -3.45 -6.83 16.90
N LEU A 210 -2.84 -8.01 16.80
CA LEU A 210 -2.61 -8.68 15.51
C LEU A 210 -2.90 -10.18 15.66
N ALA A 211 -3.74 -10.73 14.78
CA ALA A 211 -4.11 -12.15 14.85
C ALA A 211 -2.89 -13.06 14.62
N ASP A 212 -2.84 -14.20 15.30
CA ASP A 212 -1.79 -15.23 15.14
C ASP A 212 -1.56 -15.60 13.65
N SER A 213 -2.64 -15.76 12.89
CA SER A 213 -2.59 -16.04 11.45
C SER A 213 -1.86 -14.97 10.63
N ARG A 214 -1.89 -13.71 11.10
CA ARG A 214 -1.22 -12.55 10.50
C ARG A 214 0.24 -12.45 10.94
N VAL A 215 0.56 -12.74 12.21
CA VAL A 215 1.95 -12.86 12.68
C VAL A 215 2.68 -13.95 11.90
N ARG A 216 2.08 -15.14 11.80
CA ARG A 216 2.59 -16.26 10.98
C ARG A 216 2.76 -15.90 9.51
N CYS A 217 1.82 -15.16 8.93
CA CYS A 217 1.93 -14.66 7.56
C CYS A 217 3.19 -13.78 7.37
N ILE A 218 3.49 -12.89 8.31
CA ILE A 218 4.65 -11.99 8.21
C ILE A 218 5.95 -12.80 8.28
N VAL A 219 6.03 -13.76 9.21
CA VAL A 219 7.15 -14.72 9.31
C VAL A 219 7.31 -15.58 8.06
N ASP A 220 6.22 -16.10 7.49
CA ASP A 220 6.26 -16.89 6.25
C ASP A 220 6.70 -16.04 5.03
N ASN A 221 6.24 -14.78 4.96
CA ASN A 221 6.65 -13.84 3.92
C ASN A 221 8.14 -13.49 4.05
N ALA A 222 8.67 -13.30 5.26
CA ALA A 222 10.10 -13.11 5.50
C ALA A 222 10.95 -14.28 4.97
N LYS A 223 10.51 -15.53 5.23
CA LYS A 223 11.16 -16.74 4.67
C LYS A 223 11.13 -16.77 3.14
N CYS A 224 10.12 -16.18 2.50
CA CYS A 224 10.04 -16.07 1.05
C CYS A 224 10.94 -14.94 0.51
N ILE A 225 11.06 -13.83 1.23
CA ILE A 225 12.00 -12.75 0.93
C ILE A 225 13.46 -13.25 1.01
N ALA A 226 13.83 -13.99 2.06
CA ALA A 226 15.17 -14.59 2.19
C ALA A 226 15.49 -15.66 1.12
N LYS A 227 14.49 -16.18 0.39
CA LYS A 227 14.69 -16.97 -0.83
C LYS A 227 14.93 -16.07 -2.04
N ILE A 228 14.08 -15.04 -2.21
CA ILE A 228 14.22 -14.05 -3.29
C ILE A 228 15.60 -13.37 -3.26
N ALA A 229 16.10 -12.96 -2.09
CA ALA A 229 17.42 -12.33 -1.98
C ALA A 229 18.55 -13.24 -2.51
N ARG A 230 18.43 -14.57 -2.36
CA ARG A 230 19.41 -15.53 -2.94
C ARG A 230 19.25 -15.76 -4.44
N GLU A 231 18.07 -15.51 -5.00
CA GLU A 231 17.78 -15.68 -6.44
C GLU A 231 18.02 -14.39 -7.25
N PHE A 232 17.73 -13.21 -6.67
CA PHE A 232 17.70 -11.90 -7.32
C PHE A 232 18.64 -10.86 -6.68
N GLY A 233 19.47 -11.26 -5.71
CA GLY A 233 20.34 -10.37 -4.95
C GLY A 233 19.63 -9.64 -3.80
N SER A 234 18.45 -9.07 -4.05
CA SER A 234 17.63 -8.40 -3.03
C SER A 234 16.14 -8.43 -3.34
N PHE A 235 15.30 -8.21 -2.33
CA PHE A 235 13.85 -8.06 -2.49
C PHE A 235 13.50 -6.84 -3.34
N SER A 236 14.23 -5.74 -3.13
CA SER A 236 14.19 -4.52 -3.91
C SER A 236 14.45 -4.81 -5.39
N SER A 237 15.53 -5.52 -5.72
CA SER A 237 15.85 -5.88 -7.12
C SER A 237 14.74 -6.69 -7.78
N PHE A 238 14.14 -7.63 -7.05
CA PHE A 238 12.99 -8.41 -7.51
C PHE A 238 11.73 -7.54 -7.74
N MET A 239 11.32 -6.73 -6.76
CA MET A 239 10.11 -5.92 -6.85
C MET A 239 10.23 -4.80 -7.90
N TRP A 240 11.39 -4.13 -7.98
CA TRP A 240 11.68 -3.14 -9.02
C TRP A 240 11.84 -3.75 -10.40
N GLY A 241 12.34 -4.99 -10.50
CA GLY A 241 12.37 -5.75 -11.76
C GLY A 241 11.00 -5.91 -12.41
N HIS A 242 9.92 -6.09 -11.64
CA HIS A 242 8.57 -6.15 -12.19
C HIS A 242 8.09 -4.85 -12.88
N VAL A 243 8.67 -3.70 -12.54
CA VAL A 243 8.40 -2.40 -13.18
C VAL A 243 9.56 -1.93 -14.06
N ASN A 244 10.44 -2.85 -14.49
CA ASN A 244 11.62 -2.55 -15.33
C ASN A 244 12.52 -1.45 -14.72
N TYR A 245 12.62 -1.42 -13.38
CA TYR A 245 13.39 -0.45 -12.60
C TYR A 245 12.97 1.02 -12.82
N LYS A 246 11.72 1.27 -13.23
CA LYS A 246 11.14 2.60 -13.40
C LYS A 246 9.74 2.67 -12.82
N PRO A 247 9.42 3.64 -11.93
CA PRO A 247 8.07 3.80 -11.43
C PRO A 247 7.04 4.02 -12.55
N THR A 248 5.83 3.50 -12.36
CA THR A 248 4.70 3.83 -13.22
C THR A 248 4.15 5.20 -12.83
N ILE A 249 4.39 6.23 -13.63
CA ILE A 249 3.88 7.58 -13.36
C ILE A 249 2.46 7.72 -13.94
N ASN A 250 1.46 7.74 -13.06
CA ASN A 250 0.08 8.03 -13.44
C ASN A 250 -0.21 9.54 -13.37
N LYS A 251 -1.26 9.98 -14.07
CA LYS A 251 -1.68 11.40 -14.15
C LYS A 251 -3.15 11.56 -13.82
N TYR A 252 -3.59 10.98 -12.71
CA TYR A 252 -4.98 11.00 -12.29
C TYR A 252 -5.41 12.41 -11.86
N LYS A 253 -6.50 12.92 -12.45
CA LYS A 253 -7.13 14.20 -12.09
C LYS A 253 -8.22 14.08 -11.02
N TYR A 254 -8.73 12.87 -10.78
CA TYR A 254 -9.87 12.63 -9.91
C TYR A 254 -9.65 11.32 -9.12
N PRO A 255 -10.01 11.27 -7.82
CA PRO A 255 -9.83 10.06 -6.99
C PRO A 255 -10.47 8.81 -7.58
N ARG A 256 -11.68 8.95 -8.15
CA ARG A 256 -12.44 7.84 -8.78
C ARG A 256 -11.74 7.18 -9.98
N ASN A 257 -10.67 7.80 -10.51
CA ASN A 257 -9.88 7.25 -11.61
C ASN A 257 -8.71 6.39 -11.09
N VAL A 258 -8.34 6.50 -9.81
CA VAL A 258 -7.32 5.67 -9.17
C VAL A 258 -7.92 4.28 -8.95
N PRO A 259 -7.41 3.22 -9.57
CA PRO A 259 -8.01 1.89 -9.49
C PRO A 259 -7.65 1.19 -8.17
N LEU A 260 -8.48 0.25 -7.72
CA LEU A 260 -8.16 -0.60 -6.55
C LEU A 260 -7.13 -1.70 -6.87
N ARG A 261 -6.92 -2.02 -8.15
CA ARG A 261 -5.93 -2.99 -8.65
C ARG A 261 -5.60 -2.70 -10.11
N THR A 262 -4.44 -3.15 -10.57
CA THR A 262 -4.02 -3.04 -11.97
C THR A 262 -3.56 -4.39 -12.52
N PRO A 263 -3.55 -4.59 -13.85
CA PRO A 263 -2.98 -5.80 -14.46
C PRO A 263 -1.52 -6.07 -14.05
N LYS A 264 -0.75 -5.01 -13.75
CA LYS A 264 0.61 -5.13 -13.19
C LYS A 264 0.59 -5.69 -11.77
N ALA A 265 -0.25 -5.15 -10.88
CA ALA A 265 -0.40 -5.68 -9.52
C ALA A 265 -0.93 -7.12 -9.49
N GLU A 266 -1.80 -7.50 -10.43
CA GLU A 266 -2.27 -8.88 -10.60
C GLU A 266 -1.14 -9.84 -11.01
N ALA A 267 -0.26 -9.42 -11.94
CA ALA A 267 0.90 -10.21 -12.33
C ALA A 267 1.89 -10.39 -11.17
N ILE A 268 2.18 -9.32 -10.41
CA ILE A 268 3.06 -9.34 -9.24
C ILE A 268 2.45 -10.22 -8.13
N SER A 269 1.17 -10.01 -7.79
CA SER A 269 0.43 -10.84 -6.84
C SER A 269 0.49 -12.32 -7.19
N LYS A 270 0.30 -12.67 -8.47
CA LYS A 270 0.38 -14.05 -8.94
C LYS A 270 1.78 -14.64 -8.79
N ASP A 271 2.85 -13.87 -8.95
CA ASP A 271 4.23 -14.37 -8.77
C ASP A 271 4.60 -14.51 -7.28
N LEU A 272 4.25 -13.53 -6.45
CA LEU A 272 4.40 -13.61 -4.99
C LEU A 272 3.67 -14.85 -4.42
N LEU A 273 2.41 -15.08 -4.82
CA LEU A 273 1.64 -16.27 -4.42
C LEU A 273 2.31 -17.58 -4.85
N LYS A 274 2.86 -17.67 -6.08
CA LYS A 274 3.63 -18.84 -6.53
C LYS A 274 4.89 -19.08 -5.70
N ARG A 275 5.52 -18.01 -5.21
CA ARG A 275 6.72 -18.05 -4.37
C ARG A 275 6.44 -18.40 -2.90
N GLY A 276 5.16 -18.55 -2.53
CA GLY A 276 4.72 -18.94 -1.19
C GLY A 276 4.31 -17.78 -0.29
N PHE A 277 4.29 -16.54 -0.78
CA PHE A 277 3.79 -15.41 0.01
C PHE A 277 2.30 -15.58 0.31
N ARG A 278 1.90 -15.12 1.49
CA ARG A 278 0.53 -15.17 2.00
C ARG A 278 -0.03 -13.74 2.11
N PHE A 279 -1.36 -13.62 1.95
CA PHE A 279 -2.11 -12.36 2.03
C PHE A 279 -1.69 -11.25 1.03
N VAL A 280 -1.03 -11.61 -0.07
CA VAL A 280 -0.56 -10.72 -1.14
C VAL A 280 -1.53 -10.66 -2.33
N GLY A 281 -2.82 -10.42 -2.06
CA GLY A 281 -3.84 -10.28 -3.11
C GLY A 281 -3.63 -9.04 -4.00
N PRO A 282 -4.21 -8.96 -5.23
CA PRO A 282 -3.91 -7.88 -6.17
C PRO A 282 -4.19 -6.45 -5.66
N VAL A 283 -5.21 -6.29 -4.80
CA VAL A 283 -5.50 -5.00 -4.15
C VAL A 283 -4.41 -4.62 -3.15
N ILE A 284 -4.02 -5.56 -2.29
CA ILE A 284 -2.94 -5.39 -1.30
C ILE A 284 -1.61 -5.06 -1.99
N VAL A 285 -1.29 -5.78 -3.08
CA VAL A 285 -0.09 -5.54 -3.89
C VAL A 285 -0.14 -4.16 -4.56
N TYR A 286 -1.31 -3.70 -5.00
CA TYR A 286 -1.42 -2.34 -5.56
C TYR A 286 -1.25 -1.25 -4.49
N SER A 287 -1.87 -1.41 -3.31
CA SER A 287 -1.65 -0.51 -2.17
C SER A 287 -0.18 -0.47 -1.75
N PHE A 288 0.51 -1.61 -1.76
CA PHE A 288 1.96 -1.69 -1.54
C PHE A 288 2.74 -0.94 -2.64
N MET A 289 2.44 -1.17 -3.93
CA MET A 289 3.11 -0.48 -5.04
C MET A 289 2.96 1.05 -4.94
N GLN A 290 1.79 1.53 -4.52
CA GLN A 290 1.52 2.94 -4.27
C GLN A 290 2.34 3.46 -3.08
N ALA A 291 2.30 2.75 -1.95
CA ALA A 291 3.01 3.15 -0.74
C ALA A 291 4.53 3.19 -0.91
N ALA A 292 5.11 2.24 -1.65
CA ALA A 292 6.55 2.12 -1.91
C ALA A 292 7.05 2.88 -3.16
N GLY A 293 6.18 3.65 -3.83
CA GLY A 293 6.54 4.45 -5.01
C GLY A 293 6.89 3.66 -6.28
N LEU A 294 6.50 2.38 -6.37
CA LEU A 294 6.54 1.62 -7.65
C LEU A 294 5.50 2.16 -8.64
N THR A 295 4.45 2.82 -8.14
CA THR A 295 3.52 3.63 -8.94
C THR A 295 3.33 4.99 -8.27
N ILE A 296 3.30 6.06 -9.07
CA ILE A 296 3.09 7.43 -8.60
C ILE A 296 1.63 7.77 -8.87
N ASP A 297 0.79 7.59 -7.85
CA ASP A 297 -0.67 7.71 -7.92
C ASP A 297 -1.21 8.97 -7.22
N HIS A 298 -0.32 9.87 -6.77
CA HIS A 298 -0.72 11.21 -6.32
C HIS A 298 -1.51 11.90 -7.42
N LEU A 299 -2.61 12.58 -7.07
CA LEU A 299 -3.38 13.36 -8.03
C LEU A 299 -2.53 14.51 -8.57
N VAL A 300 -2.74 14.89 -9.83
CA VAL A 300 -1.88 15.89 -10.50
C VAL A 300 -1.90 17.29 -9.86
N ASP A 301 -2.91 17.58 -9.02
CA ASP A 301 -3.05 18.81 -8.24
C ASP A 301 -2.60 18.68 -6.77
N CYS A 302 -2.13 17.49 -6.36
CA CYS A 302 -1.47 17.28 -5.07
C CYS A 302 -0.04 17.85 -5.09
N PHE A 303 0.35 18.57 -4.04
CA PHE A 303 1.69 19.16 -3.92
C PHE A 303 2.82 18.12 -4.03
N ARG A 304 2.58 16.88 -3.58
CA ARG A 304 3.54 15.76 -3.68
C ARG A 304 3.72 15.21 -5.09
N HIS A 305 2.77 15.38 -6.00
CA HIS A 305 2.85 14.75 -7.33
C HIS A 305 4.10 15.18 -8.10
N GLY A 306 4.39 16.48 -8.16
CA GLY A 306 5.57 16.99 -8.86
C GLY A 306 6.89 16.49 -8.26
N GLU A 307 6.99 16.44 -6.93
CA GLU A 307 8.20 15.94 -6.25
C GLU A 307 8.36 14.43 -6.44
N CYS A 308 7.32 13.62 -6.22
CA CYS A 308 7.39 12.17 -6.38
C CYS A 308 7.67 11.78 -7.84
N VAL A 309 7.20 12.54 -8.84
CA VAL A 309 7.61 12.39 -10.25
C VAL A 309 9.11 12.70 -10.42
N GLY A 310 9.60 13.83 -9.89
CA GLY A 310 11.03 14.19 -9.96
C GLY A 310 11.96 13.26 -9.17
N LEU A 311 11.44 12.49 -8.21
CA LEU A 311 12.13 11.37 -7.56
C LEU A 311 12.10 10.11 -8.43
N ALA A 312 10.96 9.82 -9.06
CA ALA A 312 10.75 8.66 -9.93
C ALA A 312 11.54 8.67 -11.23
N GLU A 313 11.84 9.85 -11.78
CA GLU A 313 12.64 10.02 -12.99
C GLU A 313 14.16 9.86 -12.75
N ARG A 314 14.60 9.77 -11.49
CA ARG A 314 16.02 9.54 -11.16
C ARG A 314 16.43 8.12 -11.56
N PRO A 315 17.71 7.91 -11.95
CA PRO A 315 18.24 6.56 -12.16
C PRO A 315 18.00 5.69 -10.92
N TRP A 316 17.55 4.46 -11.15
CA TRP A 316 17.34 3.48 -10.09
C TRP A 316 18.64 3.27 -9.32
N ARG A 317 18.55 3.26 -7.98
CA ARG A 317 19.70 3.11 -7.09
C ARG A 317 19.67 1.73 -6.46
N HIS A 318 20.60 0.87 -6.87
CA HIS A 318 21.14 -0.12 -5.94
C HIS A 318 21.78 0.65 -4.78
N ILE A 319 21.26 0.43 -3.57
CA ILE A 319 21.94 0.66 -2.29
C ILE A 319 22.07 -0.73 -1.66
#